data_AF-A0A8H9E068-F1
#
_entry.id   AF-A0A8H9E068-F1
#
_cell.length_a   1.000
_cell.length_b   1.000
_cell.length_c   1.000
_cell.angle_alpha   90.00
_cell.angle_beta   90.00
_cell.angle_gamma   90.00
#
_symmetry.space_group_name_H-M   'P 1'
#
loop_
_entity.id
_entity.type
_entity.pdbx_description
1 polymer ?
#
loop_
_entity_poly.entity_id
_entity_poly.type
_entity_poly.pdbx_seq_one_letter_code
_entity_poly.pdbx_strand_id
1 'polypeptide(L)'
;MNPMLDYCFTSAPQQTITHTGIKKLLWIIKKTLQQKGDPDLIPCAYGLCDRQVSPDKAYTAELIYMHGTMMRKKKRKYCSEICAEKDKMAHEL
;
A
#
# COMPACT_ATOMS: atom_id res chain seq x y z
N MET A 1 26.59 3.59 46.08
CA MET A 1 25.37 3.99 45.34
C MET A 1 25.76 4.24 43.88
N ASN A 2 25.13 3.56 42.93
CA ASN A 2 25.38 3.75 41.50
C ASN A 2 24.05 4.24 40.86
N PRO A 3 23.94 5.52 40.46
CA PRO A 3 22.65 6.19 40.20
C PRO A 3 22.01 5.87 38.85
N MET A 4 22.53 4.89 38.10
CA MET A 4 22.20 4.70 36.67
C MET A 4 21.28 3.51 36.39
N LEU A 5 20.66 2.90 37.42
CA LEU A 5 19.78 1.72 37.26
C LEU A 5 18.29 1.99 37.48
N ASP A 6 17.89 3.16 38.00
CA ASP A 6 16.48 3.44 38.31
C ASP A 6 15.69 4.08 37.15
N TYR A 7 16.34 4.43 36.03
CA TYR A 7 15.67 5.19 34.96
C TYR A 7 14.85 4.34 33.97
N CYS A 8 14.90 3.01 34.06
CA CYS A 8 14.31 2.11 33.04
C CYS A 8 13.07 1.31 33.49
N PHE A 9 12.44 1.66 34.62
CA PHE A 9 11.24 0.97 35.10
C PHE A 9 10.02 1.89 35.32
N THR A 10 9.94 3.02 34.63
CA THR A 10 8.62 3.65 34.44
C THR A 10 7.91 2.95 33.28
N SER A 11 6.87 2.17 33.60
CA SER A 11 5.98 1.63 32.58
C SER A 11 5.45 2.79 31.74
N ALA A 12 5.66 2.75 30.42
CA ALA A 12 5.06 3.72 29.51
C ALA A 12 3.56 3.81 29.82
N PRO A 13 2.98 5.00 30.06
CA PRO A 13 1.55 5.11 30.24
C PRO A 13 0.93 4.53 28.97
N GLN A 14 0.21 3.42 29.10
CA GLN A 14 -0.55 2.87 28.01
C GLN A 14 -1.55 3.95 27.60
N GLN A 15 -1.24 4.67 26.53
CA GLN A 15 -2.20 5.52 25.85
C GLN A 15 -3.19 4.57 25.20
N THR A 16 -4.11 4.06 26.01
CA THR A 16 -5.33 3.44 25.50
C THR A 16 -6.04 4.58 24.79
N ILE A 17 -5.90 4.62 23.46
CA ILE A 17 -6.65 5.55 22.64
C ILE A 17 -8.11 5.12 22.75
N THR A 18 -8.80 5.59 23.79
CA THR A 18 -10.22 5.40 23.98
C THR A 18 -10.92 6.31 22.97
N HIS A 19 -10.95 5.91 21.70
CA HIS A 19 -11.92 6.43 20.76
C HIS A 19 -13.30 5.96 21.24
N THR A 20 -13.90 6.67 22.20
CA THR A 20 -15.26 6.45 22.68
C THR A 20 -16.19 7.47 22.03
N GLY A 21 -17.35 7.00 21.58
CA GLY A 21 -18.39 7.82 20.95
C GLY A 21 -18.04 8.41 19.57
N ILE A 22 -18.41 9.67 19.35
CA ILE A 22 -18.38 10.39 18.05
C ILE A 22 -16.97 10.44 17.44
N LYS A 23 -15.92 10.51 18.27
CA LYS A 23 -14.52 10.53 17.80
C LYS A 23 -14.12 9.22 17.12
N LYS A 24 -14.70 8.07 17.51
CA LYS A 24 -14.49 6.78 16.83
C LYS A 24 -15.17 6.78 15.47
N LEU A 25 -16.40 7.30 15.41
CA LEU A 25 -17.18 7.39 14.18
C LEU A 25 -16.49 8.29 13.15
N LEU A 26 -16.03 9.48 13.56
CA LEU A 26 -15.28 10.40 12.69
C LEU A 26 -13.96 9.78 12.21
N TRP A 27 -13.26 9.04 13.07
CA TRP A 27 -12.04 8.34 12.68
C TRP A 27 -12.31 7.23 11.66
N ILE A 28 -13.37 6.45 11.86
CA ILE A 28 -13.83 5.44 10.87
C ILE A 28 -14.18 6.13 9.56
N ILE A 29 -15.02 7.16 9.57
CA ILE A 29 -15.42 7.90 8.36
C ILE A 29 -14.20 8.46 7.63
N LYS A 30 -13.26 9.09 8.35
CA LYS A 30 -12.01 9.60 7.77
C LYS A 30 -11.18 8.48 7.15
N LYS A 31 -11.09 7.32 7.81
CA LYS A 31 -10.40 6.13 7.30
C LYS A 31 -11.09 5.57 6.05
N THR A 32 -12.42 5.55 6.00
CA THR A 32 -13.20 5.11 4.85
C THR A 32 -13.13 6.09 3.67
N LEU A 33 -13.08 7.40 3.94
CA LEU A 33 -12.91 8.44 2.93
C LEU A 33 -11.49 8.44 2.35
N GLN A 34 -10.45 8.18 3.16
CA GLN A 34 -9.08 7.97 2.67
C GLN A 34 -8.97 6.75 1.75
N GLN A 35 -9.84 5.75 1.91
CA GLN A 35 -9.88 4.56 1.04
C GLN A 35 -10.62 4.79 -0.29
N LYS A 36 -11.39 5.87 -0.40
CA LYS A 36 -12.19 6.18 -1.59
C LYS A 36 -11.56 7.34 -2.37
N GLY A 37 -10.50 7.02 -3.11
CA GLY A 37 -10.46 7.51 -4.48
C GLY A 37 -11.72 7.01 -5.22
N ASP A 38 -12.07 7.62 -6.35
CA ASP A 38 -13.20 7.19 -7.17
C ASP A 38 -13.24 5.65 -7.28
N PRO A 39 -14.35 4.99 -6.91
CA PRO A 39 -14.42 3.54 -6.77
C PRO A 39 -14.17 2.79 -8.09
N ASP A 40 -14.29 3.52 -9.20
CA ASP A 40 -14.09 3.00 -10.54
C ASP A 40 -12.63 3.07 -11.00
N LEU A 41 -11.75 3.79 -10.28
CA LEU A 41 -10.34 3.86 -10.64
C LEU A 41 -9.53 2.78 -9.92
N ILE A 42 -8.69 2.10 -10.70
CA ILE A 42 -7.74 1.10 -10.22
C ILE A 42 -6.36 1.73 -10.03
N PRO A 43 -5.59 1.33 -9.01
CA PRO A 43 -4.21 1.77 -8.89
C PRO A 43 -3.34 1.20 -10.02
N CYS A 44 -2.31 1.94 -10.43
CA CYS A 44 -1.29 1.44 -11.34
C CYS A 44 -0.61 0.21 -10.74
N ALA A 45 -0.40 -0.85 -11.52
CA ALA A 45 0.26 -2.06 -11.02
C ALA A 45 1.76 -1.86 -10.69
N TYR A 46 2.39 -0.78 -11.16
CA TYR A 46 3.75 -0.44 -10.80
C TYR A 46 3.78 0.20 -9.40
N GLY A 47 4.36 -0.49 -8.42
CA GLY A 47 4.26 -0.12 -7.00
C GLY A 47 4.93 1.21 -6.60
N LEU A 48 5.75 1.80 -7.47
CA LEU A 48 6.33 3.14 -7.27
C LEU A 48 5.49 4.25 -7.93
N CYS A 49 4.33 3.92 -8.50
CA CYS A 49 3.42 4.88 -9.10
C CYS A 49 2.11 4.97 -8.34
N ASP A 50 1.84 6.15 -7.77
CA ASP A 50 0.61 6.43 -7.01
C ASP A 50 -0.57 6.86 -7.91
N ARG A 51 -0.46 6.71 -9.23
CA ARG A 51 -1.55 7.10 -10.15
C ARG A 51 -2.66 6.06 -10.13
N GLN A 52 -3.88 6.58 -10.06
CA GLN A 52 -5.11 5.83 -10.27
C GLN A 52 -5.57 6.02 -11.72
N VAL A 53 -6.08 4.96 -12.33
CA VAL A 53 -6.44 4.90 -13.76
C VAL A 53 -7.79 4.24 -13.89
N SER A 54 -8.64 4.71 -14.79
CA SER A 54 -9.87 3.98 -15.11
C SER A 54 -9.54 2.66 -15.81
N PRO A 55 -10.23 1.55 -15.48
CA PRO A 55 -9.94 0.23 -16.03
C PRO A 55 -10.09 0.14 -17.55
N ASP A 56 -10.88 1.02 -18.15
CA ASP A 56 -11.14 1.10 -19.60
C ASP A 56 -10.02 1.80 -20.37
N LYS A 57 -9.33 2.76 -19.72
CA LYS A 57 -8.23 3.53 -20.33
C LYS A 57 -6.85 3.01 -19.94
N ALA A 58 -6.80 1.99 -19.08
CA ALA A 58 -5.55 1.45 -18.57
C ALA A 58 -4.80 0.64 -19.63
N TYR A 59 -3.49 0.86 -19.70
CA TYR A 59 -2.61 0.07 -20.55
C TYR A 59 -2.44 -1.34 -19.97
N THR A 60 -2.84 -2.35 -20.73
CA THR A 60 -2.76 -3.75 -20.27
C THR A 60 -1.52 -4.40 -20.84
N ALA A 61 -0.64 -4.91 -19.98
CA ALA A 61 0.58 -5.61 -20.39
C ALA A 61 0.75 -6.93 -19.64
N GLU A 62 1.45 -7.87 -20.27
CA GLU A 62 1.83 -9.15 -19.67
C GLU A 62 3.15 -9.00 -18.92
N LEU A 63 3.14 -9.35 -17.63
CA LEU A 63 4.32 -9.46 -16.80
C LEU A 63 4.69 -10.95 -16.69
N ILE A 64 5.92 -11.28 -17.08
CA ILE A 64 6.52 -12.59 -16.85
C ILE A 64 7.23 -12.52 -15.51
N TYR A 65 6.97 -13.48 -14.63
CA TYR A 65 7.61 -13.54 -13.31
C TYR A 65 7.98 -14.98 -12.97
N MET A 66 9.07 -15.13 -12.23
CA MET A 66 9.50 -16.40 -11.64
C MET A 66 8.59 -16.76 -10.46
N HIS A 67 8.03 -17.96 -10.47
CA HIS A 67 7.34 -18.54 -9.33
C HIS A 67 7.98 -19.88 -8.98
N GLY A 68 8.94 -19.86 -8.05
CA GLY A 68 9.83 -21.00 -7.81
C GLY A 68 10.73 -21.22 -9.03
N THR A 69 10.66 -22.41 -9.62
CA THR A 69 11.42 -22.79 -10.83
C THR A 69 10.63 -22.60 -12.13
N MET A 70 9.36 -22.20 -12.06
CA MET A 70 8.50 -22.06 -13.24
C MET A 70 8.26 -20.61 -13.60
N MET A 71 8.38 -20.30 -14.89
CA MET A 71 7.96 -19.01 -15.46
C MET A 71 6.44 -18.94 -15.55
N ARG A 72 5.85 -17.89 -14.97
CA ARG A 72 4.41 -17.60 -15.10
C ARG A 72 4.19 -16.25 -15.77
N LYS A 73 3.07 -16.13 -16.48
CA LYS A 73 2.61 -14.88 -17.10
C LYS A 73 1.37 -14.38 -16.39
N LYS A 74 1.31 -13.08 -16.08
CA LYS A 74 0.13 -12.42 -15.51
C LYS A 74 -0.15 -11.11 -16.22
N LYS A 75 -1.40 -10.93 -16.67
CA LYS A 75 -1.86 -9.65 -17.22
C LYS A 75 -2.06 -8.65 -16.09
N ARG A 76 -1.49 -7.45 -16.24
CA ARG A 76 -1.58 -6.34 -15.29
C ARG A 76 -1.97 -5.06 -16.04
N LYS A 77 -2.58 -4.13 -15.31
CA LYS A 77 -3.04 -2.84 -15.83
C LYS A 77 -2.15 -1.71 -15.28
N TYR A 78 -1.74 -0.81 -16.15
CA TYR A 78 -0.80 0.28 -15.87
C TYR A 78 -1.35 1.62 -16.34
N CYS A 79 -0.80 2.72 -15.80
CA CYS A 79 -1.14 4.06 -16.26
C CYS A 79 -0.49 4.45 -17.59
N SER A 80 0.63 3.82 -17.95
CA SER A 80 1.38 4.08 -19.17
C SER A 80 2.27 2.89 -19.53
N GLU A 81 2.72 2.85 -20.79
CA GLU A 81 3.68 1.86 -21.28
C GLU A 81 5.00 1.91 -20.51
N ILE A 82 5.50 3.12 -20.18
CA ILE A 82 6.72 3.32 -19.39
C ILE A 82 6.64 2.61 -18.03
N CYS A 83 5.46 2.62 -17.38
CA CYS A 83 5.31 1.94 -16.09
C CYS A 83 5.29 0.41 -16.25
N ALA A 84 4.76 -0.09 -17.37
CA ALA A 84 4.79 -1.51 -17.67
C ALA A 84 6.23 -1.99 -17.95
N GLU A 85 7.03 -1.22 -18.68
CA GLU A 85 8.42 -1.55 -18.97
C GLU A 85 9.27 -1.57 -17.69
N LYS A 86 9.13 -0.55 -16.82
CA LYS A 86 9.81 -0.51 -15.52
C LYS A 86 9.42 -1.68 -14.62
N ASP A 87 8.15 -2.09 -14.61
CA ASP A 87 7.69 -3.24 -13.83
C ASP A 87 8.27 -4.57 -14.35
N LYS A 88 8.43 -4.70 -15.68
CA LYS A 88 9.11 -5.84 -16.31
C LYS A 88 10.58 -5.91 -15.90
N MET A 89 11.32 -4.82 -16.04
CA MET A 89 12.73 -4.75 -15.64
C MET A 89 12.93 -5.11 -14.16
N ALA A 90 11.99 -4.74 -13.28
CA ALA A 90 12.06 -5.09 -11.87
C ALA A 90 11.88 -6.60 -11.59
N HIS A 91 11.31 -7.36 -12.53
CA HIS A 91 11.07 -8.81 -12.42
C HIS A 91 12.01 -9.66 -13.28
N GLU A 92 12.81 -9.04 -14.14
CA GLU A 92 13.88 -9.69 -14.91
C GLU A 92 15.16 -9.71 -14.05
N LEU A 93 15.31 -10.77 -13.24
CA LEU A 93 16.53 -11.11 -12.48
C LEU A 93 17.01 -12.52 -12.87
#